data_AF-A0A359F4H7-F1
#
_entry.id   AF-A0A359F4H7-F1
#
_cell.length_a   1.000
_cell.length_b   1.000
_cell.length_c   1.000
_cell.angle_alpha   90.00
_cell.angle_beta   90.00
_cell.angle_gamma   90.00
#
_symmetry.space_group_name_H-M   'P 1'
#
loop_
_entity.id
_entity.type
_entity.pdbx_description
1 polymer ?
#
loop_
_entity_poly.entity_id
_entity_poly.type
_entity_poly.pdbx_seq_one_letter_code
_entity_poly.pdbx_strand_id
1 'polypeptide(L)'
;MCSPTTRVSMTLSPDYDFDVIIVGARCAGASLASELAQAGRRVLVLDRAEFPSDAFSTHLIQADGVEFLRRHGVLERVAEAGAPLLSQVRVIFDGVEINEHYRSTDPSPGAMSISRKVLDAALCDHAVASGATLLTRAEFRDVCIENGRLVGIGVLTAEGHRVIRAPLVVGADGRLSQLGSSVNARSYNSAPGERFIYWADFVGSTPSPQMLSIRTGDFQWAAYPSDAGVLTVAVVPPMRVYEQFMTDPVASFDQLVESEEPLRSLIGDGIRTNRPRGTIALDSFFREAAGPGWCLVGDAGVFKDPVLGQGIGDAFRQSSALAGFLDGVDLSRSQAVDHALLQFWRWRDRDLTDMYWLAVDAAEQRSLNRLETAMFSTLKDNRELAHTLAVEIPAHWSSSGKVFNMRTVLRALPEARRLPRRHQQTLVRILCERVALQLRRDLSAATRRRKLRPLTVSDPVGLELLAVEVPLEVAKSEIQAPAHGEPQ
;
A
#
# COMPACT_ATOMS: atom_id res chain seq x y z
N MET A 1 -16.15 32.93 -50.67
CA MET A 1 -17.15 31.92 -50.27
C MET A 1 -16.37 30.77 -49.63
N CYS A 2 -16.38 30.71 -48.30
CA CYS A 2 -15.76 29.63 -47.54
C CYS A 2 -16.62 28.37 -47.64
N SER A 3 -16.00 27.23 -47.96
CA SER A 3 -16.61 25.90 -47.82
C SER A 3 -16.23 25.29 -46.47
N PRO A 4 -17.10 24.48 -45.86
CA PRO A 4 -17.03 24.16 -44.45
C PRO A 4 -16.00 23.08 -44.14
N THR A 5 -15.26 23.31 -43.06
CA THR A 5 -14.31 22.41 -42.41
C THR A 5 -15.03 21.17 -41.90
N THR A 6 -14.83 20.03 -42.56
CA THR A 6 -15.19 18.72 -42.02
C THR A 6 -14.34 18.47 -40.77
N ARG A 7 -14.96 18.52 -39.58
CA ARG A 7 -14.34 18.01 -38.35
C ARG A 7 -14.14 16.51 -38.50
N VAL A 8 -12.91 16.11 -38.82
CA VAL A 8 -12.47 14.73 -38.70
C VAL A 8 -12.49 14.38 -37.22
N SER A 9 -13.42 13.51 -36.83
CA SER A 9 -13.37 12.78 -35.57
C SER A 9 -12.04 12.02 -35.55
N MET A 10 -11.14 12.36 -34.62
CA MET A 10 -9.90 11.63 -34.40
C MET A 10 -10.23 10.27 -33.79
N THR A 11 -10.59 9.31 -34.63
CA THR A 11 -10.56 7.89 -34.29
C THR A 11 -9.09 7.50 -34.25
N LEU A 12 -8.57 7.11 -33.08
CA LEU A 12 -7.24 6.51 -32.99
C LEU A 12 -7.21 5.26 -33.90
N SER A 13 -6.19 5.17 -34.76
CA SER A 13 -6.02 4.16 -35.82
C SER A 13 -5.84 2.72 -35.29
N PRO A 14 -5.93 1.67 -36.14
CA PRO A 14 -5.87 0.24 -35.76
C PRO A 14 -4.48 -0.29 -35.32
N ASP A 15 -3.51 0.57 -35.05
CA ASP A 15 -2.08 0.23 -34.87
C ASP A 15 -1.65 0.00 -33.40
N TYR A 16 -2.58 -0.37 -32.53
CA TYR A 16 -2.26 -0.72 -31.14
C TYR A 16 -2.13 -2.24 -30.95
N ASP A 17 -0.91 -2.67 -30.59
CA ASP A 17 -0.59 -4.06 -30.28
C ASP A 17 -1.44 -4.56 -29.10
N PHE A 18 -1.63 -3.69 -28.11
CA PHE A 18 -2.36 -3.97 -26.87
C PHE A 18 -3.30 -2.80 -26.51
N ASP A 19 -4.29 -3.08 -25.69
CA ASP A 19 -5.16 -2.05 -25.14
C ASP A 19 -4.51 -1.38 -23.92
N VAL A 20 -3.71 -2.14 -23.16
CA VAL A 20 -2.96 -1.65 -21.99
C VAL A 20 -1.58 -2.30 -21.95
N ILE A 21 -0.56 -1.47 -21.71
CA ILE A 21 0.80 -1.94 -21.37
C ILE A 21 1.05 -1.64 -19.90
N ILE A 22 1.57 -2.61 -19.15
CA ILE A 22 1.93 -2.49 -17.73
C ILE A 22 3.42 -2.72 -17.57
N VAL A 23 4.14 -1.73 -17.04
CA VAL A 23 5.59 -1.78 -16.78
C VAL A 23 5.81 -2.22 -15.33
N GLY A 24 6.35 -3.43 -15.13
CA GLY A 24 6.52 -4.11 -13.85
C GLY A 24 5.46 -5.18 -13.63
N ALA A 25 5.88 -6.43 -13.36
CA ALA A 25 4.98 -7.59 -13.25
C ALA A 25 4.88 -8.16 -11.82
N ARG A 26 5.28 -7.40 -10.80
CA ARG A 26 5.14 -7.81 -9.39
C ARG A 26 3.74 -7.49 -8.84
N CYS A 27 3.54 -7.52 -7.52
CA CYS A 27 2.24 -7.37 -6.84
C CYS A 27 1.24 -6.42 -7.53
N ALA A 28 1.61 -5.16 -7.78
CA ALA A 28 0.70 -4.20 -8.42
C ALA A 28 0.39 -4.59 -9.88
N GLY A 29 1.43 -4.81 -10.68
CA GLY A 29 1.29 -4.98 -12.13
C GLY A 29 0.66 -6.30 -12.54
N ALA A 30 1.08 -7.43 -11.96
CA ALA A 30 0.46 -8.73 -12.25
C ALA A 30 -1.01 -8.78 -11.82
N SER A 31 -1.33 -8.22 -10.66
CA SER A 31 -2.72 -8.15 -10.19
C SER A 31 -3.59 -7.31 -11.12
N LEU A 32 -3.12 -6.13 -11.51
CA LEU A 32 -3.83 -5.27 -12.47
C LEU A 32 -3.98 -5.96 -13.84
N ALA A 33 -2.93 -6.65 -14.30
CA ALA A 33 -2.95 -7.38 -15.56
C ALA A 33 -4.01 -8.48 -15.55
N SER A 34 -4.14 -9.22 -14.44
CA SER A 34 -5.15 -10.27 -14.30
C SER A 34 -6.57 -9.72 -14.38
N GLU A 35 -6.89 -8.66 -13.63
CA GLU A 35 -8.23 -8.07 -13.61
C GLU A 35 -8.61 -7.44 -14.96
N LEU A 36 -7.68 -6.72 -15.60
CA LEU A 36 -7.92 -6.13 -16.91
C LEU A 36 -8.08 -7.20 -18.01
N ALA A 37 -7.31 -8.28 -17.95
CA ALA A 37 -7.46 -9.39 -18.89
C ALA A 37 -8.78 -10.13 -18.70
N GLN A 38 -9.22 -10.36 -17.46
CA GLN A 38 -10.55 -10.91 -17.14
C GLN A 38 -11.68 -9.99 -17.63
N ALA A 39 -11.48 -8.68 -17.64
CA ALA A 39 -12.37 -7.70 -18.25
C ALA A 39 -12.29 -7.65 -19.80
N GLY A 40 -11.59 -8.61 -20.43
CA GLY A 40 -11.51 -8.77 -21.88
C GLY A 40 -10.56 -7.82 -22.59
N ARG A 41 -9.66 -7.14 -21.85
CA ARG A 41 -8.64 -6.26 -22.45
C ARG A 41 -7.46 -7.06 -22.96
N ARG A 42 -6.86 -6.63 -24.08
CA ARG A 42 -5.55 -7.12 -24.53
C ARG A 42 -4.47 -6.44 -23.70
N VAL A 43 -3.93 -7.17 -22.72
CA VAL A 43 -2.93 -6.62 -21.78
C VAL A 43 -1.56 -7.20 -22.06
N LEU A 44 -0.55 -6.33 -22.15
CA LEU A 44 0.85 -6.68 -22.02
C LEU A 44 1.34 -6.27 -20.64
N VAL A 45 1.92 -7.18 -19.88
CA VAL A 45 2.67 -6.88 -18.66
C VAL A 45 4.12 -7.31 -18.85
N LEU A 46 5.07 -6.43 -18.55
CA LEU A 46 6.50 -6.71 -18.74
C LEU A 46 7.30 -6.52 -17.46
N ASP A 47 8.35 -7.32 -17.29
CA ASP A 47 9.34 -7.13 -16.23
C ASP A 47 10.75 -7.45 -16.75
N ARG A 48 11.73 -6.74 -16.21
CA ARG A 48 13.14 -7.01 -16.48
C ARG A 48 13.60 -8.34 -15.88
N ALA A 49 12.91 -8.84 -14.86
CA ALA A 49 13.22 -10.12 -14.22
C ALA A 49 12.69 -11.32 -15.02
N GLU A 50 13.34 -12.46 -14.82
CA GLU A 50 12.77 -13.81 -15.01
C GLU A 50 11.96 -14.16 -13.76
N PHE A 51 10.76 -14.74 -13.87
CA PHE A 51 10.08 -15.31 -12.69
C PHE A 51 10.29 -16.83 -12.64
N PRO A 52 10.44 -17.42 -11.44
CA PRO A 52 10.43 -16.78 -10.12
C PRO A 52 11.74 -16.01 -9.80
N SER A 53 11.63 -14.81 -9.21
CA SER A 53 12.78 -13.98 -8.83
C SER A 53 12.55 -13.22 -7.54
N ASP A 54 13.63 -13.02 -6.77
CA ASP A 54 13.57 -12.27 -5.52
C ASP A 54 13.19 -10.80 -5.76
N ALA A 55 12.45 -10.24 -4.81
CA ALA A 55 12.22 -8.81 -4.69
C ALA A 55 12.90 -8.30 -3.42
N PHE A 56 13.41 -7.07 -3.46
CA PHE A 56 13.97 -6.43 -2.28
C PHE A 56 12.86 -5.90 -1.37
N SER A 57 12.25 -6.81 -0.62
CA SER A 57 11.05 -6.58 0.18
C SER A 57 10.96 -7.63 1.28
N THR A 58 10.33 -7.26 2.40
CA THR A 58 9.83 -8.21 3.39
C THR A 58 8.63 -9.00 2.83
N HIS A 59 8.14 -9.97 3.61
CA HIS A 59 7.26 -11.05 3.14
C HIS A 59 5.81 -10.96 3.63
N LEU A 60 5.52 -10.04 4.55
CA LEU A 60 4.22 -9.93 5.20
C LEU A 60 3.12 -9.40 4.28
N ILE A 61 1.99 -10.10 4.25
CA ILE A 61 0.73 -9.74 3.62
C ILE A 61 -0.31 -9.56 4.73
N GLN A 62 -0.78 -8.32 4.92
CA GLN A 62 -1.86 -8.02 5.87
C GLN A 62 -3.19 -8.66 5.42
N ALA A 63 -4.17 -8.69 6.33
CA ALA A 63 -5.41 -9.45 6.13
C ALA A 63 -6.25 -9.02 4.91
N ASP A 64 -6.16 -7.74 4.51
CA ASP A 64 -6.78 -7.23 3.29
C ASP A 64 -6.11 -7.75 2.03
N GLY A 65 -4.79 -7.91 2.05
CA GLY A 65 -4.04 -8.52 0.95
C GLY A 65 -4.35 -10.01 0.82
N VAL A 66 -4.49 -10.74 1.93
CA VAL A 66 -4.93 -12.14 1.93
C VAL A 66 -6.34 -12.26 1.36
N GLU A 67 -7.24 -11.35 1.73
CA GLU A 67 -8.60 -11.28 1.18
C GLU A 67 -8.63 -10.98 -0.32
N PHE A 68 -7.72 -10.12 -0.80
CA PHE A 68 -7.54 -9.91 -2.22
C PHE A 68 -7.15 -11.21 -2.93
N LEU A 69 -6.13 -11.92 -2.42
CA LEU A 69 -5.68 -13.19 -3.00
C LEU A 69 -6.80 -14.23 -3.04
N ARG A 70 -7.67 -14.26 -2.00
CA ARG A 70 -8.83 -15.16 -1.94
C ARG A 70 -9.84 -14.84 -3.05
N ARG A 71 -10.26 -13.58 -3.16
CA ARG A 71 -11.25 -13.14 -4.16
C ARG A 71 -10.78 -13.34 -5.60
N HIS A 72 -9.46 -13.32 -5.83
CA HIS A 72 -8.87 -13.52 -7.16
C HIS A 72 -8.38 -14.96 -7.39
N GLY A 73 -8.67 -15.91 -6.48
CA GLY A 73 -8.33 -17.32 -6.69
C GLY A 73 -6.82 -17.63 -6.65
N VAL A 74 -6.01 -16.78 -6.02
CA VAL A 74 -4.55 -16.96 -5.88
C VAL A 74 -4.18 -17.54 -4.50
N LEU A 75 -5.06 -17.40 -3.50
CA LEU A 75 -4.80 -17.79 -2.12
C LEU A 75 -4.40 -19.27 -1.98
N GLU A 76 -5.11 -20.18 -2.66
CA GLU A 76 -4.82 -21.63 -2.57
C GLU A 76 -3.39 -21.94 -3.02
N ARG A 77 -2.95 -21.38 -4.15
CA ARG A 77 -1.59 -21.56 -4.66
C ARG A 77 -0.53 -21.03 -3.68
N VAL A 78 -0.82 -19.90 -3.03
CA VAL A 78 0.08 -19.29 -2.03
C VAL A 78 0.15 -20.16 -0.76
N ALA A 79 -0.98 -20.70 -0.31
CA ALA A 79 -1.04 -21.60 0.84
C ALA A 79 -0.35 -22.95 0.57
N GLU A 80 -0.57 -23.55 -0.61
CA GLU A 80 0.08 -24.79 -1.05
C GLU A 80 1.60 -24.63 -1.18
N ALA A 81 2.08 -23.43 -1.51
CA ALA A 81 3.49 -23.11 -1.53
C ALA A 81 4.12 -22.96 -0.13
N GLY A 82 3.34 -23.21 0.93
CA GLY A 82 3.82 -23.30 2.31
C GLY A 82 3.74 -22.01 3.10
N ALA A 83 3.01 -21.00 2.62
CA ALA A 83 2.79 -19.77 3.37
C ALA A 83 1.91 -20.03 4.61
N PRO A 84 2.41 -19.77 5.83
CA PRO A 84 1.62 -19.96 7.04
C PRO A 84 0.54 -18.90 7.17
N LEU A 85 -0.63 -19.32 7.69
CA LEU A 85 -1.65 -18.40 8.16
C LEU A 85 -1.26 -17.85 9.54
N LEU A 86 -1.18 -16.53 9.63
CA LEU A 86 -0.93 -15.79 10.86
C LEU A 86 -2.27 -15.35 11.44
N SER A 87 -2.79 -16.14 12.39
CA SER A 87 -4.11 -15.92 13.01
C SER A 87 -4.06 -15.05 14.28
N GLN A 88 -2.85 -14.70 14.74
CA GLN A 88 -2.63 -13.86 15.91
C GLN A 88 -1.71 -12.67 15.59
N VAL A 89 -1.93 -11.56 16.27
CA VAL A 89 -1.06 -10.38 16.23
C VAL A 89 -0.74 -9.93 17.65
N ARG A 90 0.56 -9.73 17.92
CA ARG A 90 1.08 -9.19 19.17
C ARG A 90 1.80 -7.90 18.87
N VAL A 91 1.29 -6.81 19.45
CA VAL A 91 1.85 -5.48 19.29
C VAL A 91 2.30 -4.95 20.65
N ILE A 92 3.57 -4.57 20.74
CA ILE A 92 4.19 -4.04 21.96
C ILE A 92 4.67 -2.62 21.69
N PHE A 93 4.19 -1.66 22.49
CA PHE A 93 4.59 -0.25 22.42
C PHE A 93 5.08 0.23 23.79
N ASP A 94 6.38 0.45 23.94
CA ASP A 94 7.01 0.93 25.19
C ASP A 94 6.55 0.12 26.42
N GLY A 95 6.48 -1.21 26.27
CA GLY A 95 6.04 -2.15 27.31
C GLY A 95 4.52 -2.32 27.46
N VAL A 96 3.70 -1.56 26.71
CA VAL A 96 2.26 -1.80 26.61
C VAL A 96 2.00 -2.85 25.55
N GLU A 97 1.39 -3.97 25.94
CA GLU A 97 1.16 -5.12 25.08
C GLU A 97 -0.33 -5.26 24.71
N ILE A 98 -0.57 -5.45 23.41
CA ILE A 98 -1.87 -5.75 22.81
C ILE A 98 -1.74 -7.09 22.08
N ASN A 99 -2.56 -8.06 22.49
CA ASN A 99 -2.66 -9.35 21.84
C ASN A 99 -4.05 -9.50 21.25
N GLU A 100 -4.12 -9.61 19.93
CA GLU A 100 -5.39 -9.76 19.22
C GLU A 100 -5.35 -11.00 18.33
N HIS A 101 -6.54 -11.50 18.04
CA HIS A 101 -6.74 -12.53 17.04
C HIS A 101 -7.40 -11.89 15.84
N TYR A 102 -7.01 -12.30 14.65
CA TYR A 102 -7.82 -12.00 13.48
C TYR A 102 -9.18 -12.67 13.69
N ARG A 103 -10.27 -11.89 13.61
CA ARG A 103 -11.61 -12.44 13.80
C ARG A 103 -11.84 -13.48 12.71
N SER A 104 -12.11 -14.72 13.10
CA SER A 104 -12.47 -15.85 12.24
C SER A 104 -13.77 -15.64 11.43
N THR A 105 -14.34 -14.44 11.43
CA THR A 105 -15.50 -14.11 10.60
C THR A 105 -15.00 -13.75 9.22
N ASP A 106 -15.44 -14.53 8.23
CA ASP A 106 -15.48 -14.22 6.79
C ASP A 106 -15.60 -12.69 6.57
N PRO A 107 -14.64 -12.05 5.87
CA PRO A 107 -13.97 -12.65 4.71
C PRO A 107 -12.49 -13.03 4.80
N SER A 108 -11.72 -12.63 5.84
CA SER A 108 -10.27 -12.95 5.87
C SER A 108 -9.85 -13.75 7.11
N PRO A 109 -9.11 -14.88 6.95
CA PRO A 109 -8.69 -15.73 8.06
C PRO A 109 -7.50 -15.16 8.87
N GLY A 110 -6.82 -14.13 8.38
CA GLY A 110 -5.67 -13.51 9.04
C GLY A 110 -4.66 -12.90 8.07
N ALA A 111 -3.45 -12.61 8.55
CA ALA A 111 -2.31 -12.24 7.72
C ALA A 111 -1.57 -13.49 7.22
N MET A 112 -0.69 -13.34 6.24
CA MET A 112 0.20 -14.40 5.76
C MET A 112 1.59 -13.83 5.51
N SER A 113 2.61 -14.68 5.48
CA SER A 113 3.94 -14.29 5.02
C SER A 113 4.46 -15.30 4.02
N ILE A 114 4.97 -14.81 2.90
CA ILE A 114 5.56 -15.65 1.86
C ILE A 114 6.65 -14.88 1.13
N SER A 115 7.72 -15.58 0.76
CA SER A 115 8.79 -15.03 -0.04
C SER A 115 8.23 -14.39 -1.32
N ARG A 116 8.76 -13.21 -1.65
CA ARG A 116 8.32 -12.46 -2.83
C ARG A 116 8.61 -13.20 -4.13
N LYS A 117 9.63 -14.06 -4.13
CA LYS A 117 9.93 -14.98 -5.21
C LYS A 117 8.75 -15.89 -5.57
N VAL A 118 8.06 -16.40 -4.56
CA VAL A 118 6.92 -17.30 -4.75
C VAL A 118 5.63 -16.50 -5.00
N LEU A 119 5.37 -15.45 -4.22
CA LEU A 119 4.19 -14.60 -4.40
C LEU A 119 4.13 -13.97 -5.79
N ASP A 120 5.21 -13.31 -6.23
CA ASP A 120 5.22 -12.60 -7.50
C ASP A 120 5.06 -13.59 -8.67
N ALA A 121 5.65 -14.80 -8.57
CA ALA A 121 5.46 -15.85 -9.56
C ALA A 121 4.02 -16.36 -9.62
N ALA A 122 3.40 -16.63 -8.47
CA ALA A 122 1.99 -17.05 -8.40
C ALA A 122 1.05 -16.00 -9.02
N LEU A 123 1.31 -14.71 -8.79
CA LEU A 123 0.54 -13.61 -9.39
C LEU A 123 0.78 -13.51 -10.90
N CYS A 124 2.02 -13.68 -11.38
CA CYS A 124 2.32 -13.71 -12.81
C CYS A 124 1.61 -14.88 -13.51
N ASP A 125 1.67 -16.08 -12.93
CA ASP A 125 0.99 -17.26 -13.45
C ASP A 125 -0.53 -17.03 -13.54
N HIS A 126 -1.11 -16.40 -12.52
CA HIS A 126 -2.53 -16.05 -12.50
C HIS A 126 -2.88 -15.00 -13.56
N ALA A 127 -2.03 -13.98 -13.77
CA ALA A 127 -2.23 -12.99 -14.82
C ALA A 127 -2.22 -13.62 -16.22
N VAL A 128 -1.28 -14.55 -16.48
CA VAL A 128 -1.23 -15.29 -17.75
C VAL A 128 -2.44 -16.20 -17.92
N ALA A 129 -2.84 -16.93 -16.87
CA ALA A 129 -4.05 -17.76 -16.89
C ALA A 129 -5.33 -16.93 -17.12
N SER A 130 -5.32 -15.65 -16.73
CA SER A 130 -6.38 -14.68 -16.95
C SER A 130 -6.41 -14.09 -18.36
N GLY A 131 -5.40 -14.38 -19.21
CA GLY A 131 -5.30 -13.91 -20.59
C GLY A 131 -4.33 -12.76 -20.84
N ALA A 132 -3.58 -12.30 -19.82
CA ALA A 132 -2.55 -11.30 -20.02
C ALA A 132 -1.32 -11.90 -20.74
N THR A 133 -0.67 -11.12 -21.59
CA THR A 133 0.63 -11.47 -22.17
C THR A 133 1.73 -11.02 -21.21
N LEU A 134 2.50 -11.97 -20.67
CA LEU A 134 3.67 -11.69 -19.84
C LEU A 134 4.95 -11.68 -20.70
N LEU A 135 5.72 -10.59 -20.61
CA LEU A 135 7.03 -10.45 -21.24
C LEU A 135 8.13 -10.27 -20.19
N THR A 136 8.87 -11.33 -19.90
CA THR A 136 10.01 -11.33 -18.97
C THR A 136 11.31 -10.95 -19.67
N ARG A 137 12.36 -10.67 -18.89
CA ARG A 137 13.68 -10.22 -19.40
C ARG A 137 13.55 -9.03 -20.37
N ALA A 138 12.57 -8.17 -20.13
CA ALA A 138 12.23 -7.04 -20.96
C ALA A 138 12.33 -5.76 -20.14
N GLU A 139 13.22 -4.87 -20.55
CA GLU A 139 13.51 -3.64 -19.83
C GLU A 139 12.85 -2.45 -20.53
N PHE A 140 12.02 -1.71 -19.79
CA PHE A 140 11.53 -0.40 -20.24
C PHE A 140 12.71 0.56 -20.45
N ARG A 141 12.73 1.28 -21.58
CA ARG A 141 13.82 2.20 -21.93
C ARG A 141 13.36 3.63 -22.16
N ASP A 142 12.27 3.81 -22.90
CA ASP A 142 11.83 5.13 -23.34
C ASP A 142 10.32 5.16 -23.58
N VAL A 143 9.79 6.39 -23.68
CA VAL A 143 8.37 6.67 -23.88
C VAL A 143 8.13 7.15 -25.30
N CYS A 144 7.04 6.69 -25.91
CA CYS A 144 6.58 7.18 -27.21
C CYS A 144 5.46 8.20 -27.00
N ILE A 145 5.76 9.48 -27.18
CA ILE A 145 4.79 10.56 -26.97
C ILE A 145 4.39 11.18 -28.31
N GLU A 146 3.08 11.24 -28.55
CA GLU A 146 2.50 11.87 -29.74
C GLU A 146 1.47 12.91 -29.29
N ASN A 147 1.59 14.14 -29.79
CA ASN A 147 0.69 15.24 -29.44
C ASN A 147 0.51 15.44 -27.92
N GLY A 148 1.59 15.22 -27.15
CA GLY A 148 1.58 15.34 -25.69
C GLY A 148 0.93 14.16 -24.94
N ARG A 149 0.58 13.07 -25.62
CA ARG A 149 0.01 11.85 -25.02
C ARG A 149 1.00 10.68 -25.11
N LEU A 150 1.09 9.89 -24.04
CA LEU A 150 1.83 8.62 -24.09
C LEU A 150 1.02 7.59 -24.89
N VAL A 151 1.62 7.02 -25.94
CA VAL A 151 0.97 6.08 -26.87
C VAL A 151 1.72 4.75 -27.01
N GLY A 152 2.77 4.56 -26.22
CA GLY A 152 3.59 3.36 -26.24
C GLY A 152 4.91 3.54 -25.51
N ILE A 153 5.73 2.50 -25.52
CA ILE A 153 7.04 2.46 -24.87
C ILE A 153 8.07 1.75 -25.75
N GLY A 154 9.33 2.14 -25.60
CA GLY A 154 10.49 1.38 -26.05
C GLY A 154 10.88 0.33 -25.01
N VAL A 155 11.10 -0.90 -25.48
CA VAL A 155 11.44 -2.06 -24.66
C VAL A 155 12.71 -2.71 -25.22
N LEU A 156 13.70 -2.92 -24.36
CA LEU A 156 14.90 -3.70 -24.69
C LEU A 156 14.72 -5.16 -24.29
N THR A 157 14.92 -6.06 -25.25
CA THR A 157 14.90 -7.52 -25.06
C THR A 157 16.21 -8.11 -25.59
N ALA A 158 16.39 -9.44 -25.47
CA ALA A 158 17.52 -10.15 -26.08
C ALA A 158 17.54 -10.03 -27.62
N GLU A 159 16.39 -9.80 -28.26
CA GLU A 159 16.25 -9.61 -29.71
C GLU A 159 16.59 -8.17 -30.13
N GLY A 160 16.77 -7.26 -29.17
CA GLY A 160 17.04 -5.85 -29.39
C GLY A 160 15.93 -4.94 -28.86
N HIS A 161 16.04 -3.66 -29.22
CA HIS A 161 15.08 -2.63 -28.86
C HIS A 161 13.88 -2.66 -29.82
N ARG A 162 12.67 -2.58 -29.27
CA ARG A 162 11.42 -2.51 -30.03
C ARG A 162 10.42 -1.57 -29.37
N VAL A 163 9.57 -0.95 -30.18
CA VAL A 163 8.47 -0.11 -29.71
C VAL A 163 7.20 -0.95 -29.65
N ILE A 164 6.46 -0.82 -28.54
CA ILE A 164 5.15 -1.46 -28.36
C ILE A 164 4.13 -0.37 -28.05
N ARG A 165 2.98 -0.41 -28.72
CA ARG A 165 1.98 0.67 -28.65
C ARG A 165 0.70 0.23 -27.95
N ALA A 166 0.16 1.14 -27.13
CA ALA A 166 -1.16 1.02 -26.50
C ALA A 166 -1.74 2.41 -26.18
N PRO A 167 -3.08 2.55 -26.12
CA PRO A 167 -3.73 3.80 -25.75
C PRO A 167 -3.56 4.16 -24.25
N LEU A 168 -3.12 3.20 -23.43
CA LEU A 168 -2.81 3.35 -22.01
C LEU A 168 -1.53 2.59 -21.64
N VAL A 169 -0.61 3.27 -20.95
CA VAL A 169 0.55 2.65 -20.32
C VAL A 169 0.50 2.88 -18.80
N VAL A 170 0.63 1.82 -18.01
CA VAL A 170 0.60 1.86 -16.55
C VAL A 170 1.97 1.53 -15.98
N GLY A 171 2.48 2.37 -15.10
CA GLY A 171 3.71 2.13 -14.33
C GLY A 171 3.39 1.41 -13.03
N ALA A 172 3.90 0.20 -12.90
CA ALA A 172 3.87 -0.64 -11.71
C ALA A 172 5.30 -1.07 -11.31
N ASP A 173 6.30 -0.26 -11.68
CA ASP A 173 7.74 -0.52 -11.62
C ASP A 173 8.39 -0.10 -10.29
N GLY A 174 7.56 0.09 -9.27
CA GLY A 174 7.98 0.25 -7.88
C GLY A 174 8.47 1.65 -7.52
N ARG A 175 9.01 1.78 -6.29
CA ARG A 175 9.37 3.07 -5.67
C ARG A 175 10.28 3.97 -6.54
N LEU A 176 11.22 3.35 -7.24
CA LEU A 176 12.16 4.02 -8.15
C LEU A 176 11.64 4.02 -9.60
N SER A 177 10.32 4.16 -9.78
CA SER A 177 9.65 4.05 -11.07
C SER A 177 10.30 4.92 -12.14
N GLN A 178 10.82 4.24 -13.16
CA GLN A 178 11.41 4.84 -14.35
C GLN A 178 10.33 5.44 -15.23
N LEU A 179 9.16 4.78 -15.35
CA LEU A 179 8.06 5.34 -16.12
C LEU A 179 7.61 6.68 -15.53
N GLY A 180 7.44 6.76 -14.21
CA GLY A 180 7.07 8.00 -13.52
C GLY A 180 8.07 9.12 -13.78
N SER A 181 9.37 8.82 -13.80
CA SER A 181 10.41 9.79 -14.18
C SER A 181 10.32 10.19 -15.66
N SER A 182 10.14 9.24 -16.58
CA SER A 182 10.07 9.50 -18.02
C SER A 182 8.88 10.38 -18.43
N VAL A 183 7.77 10.31 -17.70
CA VAL A 183 6.60 11.19 -17.92
C VAL A 183 6.63 12.46 -17.06
N ASN A 184 7.73 12.72 -16.34
CA ASN A 184 7.91 13.86 -15.43
C ASN A 184 6.82 13.98 -14.35
N ALA A 185 6.31 12.84 -13.85
CA ALA A 185 5.30 12.82 -12.80
C ALA A 185 5.87 13.41 -11.50
N ARG A 186 5.32 14.53 -11.05
CA ARG A 186 5.86 15.27 -9.91
C ARG A 186 5.53 14.58 -8.59
N SER A 187 6.48 14.60 -7.66
CA SER A 187 6.25 14.12 -6.29
C SER A 187 5.75 15.25 -5.39
N TYR A 188 4.89 14.94 -4.42
CA TYR A 188 4.32 15.87 -3.44
C TYR A 188 4.00 15.16 -2.12
N ASN A 189 3.71 15.96 -1.09
CA ASN A 189 3.51 15.47 0.29
C ASN A 189 4.68 14.64 0.84
N SER A 190 5.90 14.83 0.32
CA SER A 190 7.07 14.05 0.71
C SER A 190 7.44 14.23 2.18
N ALA A 191 7.89 13.14 2.80
CA ALA A 191 8.43 13.11 4.15
C ALA A 191 9.75 12.32 4.16
N PRO A 192 10.79 12.80 4.85
CA PRO A 192 12.08 12.12 4.88
C PRO A 192 11.96 10.76 5.58
N GLY A 193 12.69 9.77 5.08
CA GLY A 193 12.82 8.47 5.73
C GLY A 193 13.70 8.59 6.98
N GLU A 194 13.09 8.49 8.16
CA GLU A 194 13.82 8.65 9.43
C GLU A 194 14.38 7.34 9.99
N ARG A 195 14.19 6.21 9.28
CA ARG A 195 14.64 4.88 9.69
C ARG A 195 15.30 4.11 8.55
N PHE A 196 16.04 3.09 8.93
CA PHE A 196 16.52 2.05 8.03
C PHE A 196 16.05 0.69 8.55
N ILE A 197 15.99 -0.30 7.66
CA ILE A 197 15.42 -1.62 7.96
C ILE A 197 16.44 -2.66 7.56
N TYR A 198 16.74 -3.58 8.47
CA TYR A 198 17.49 -4.80 8.18
C TYR A 198 16.67 -6.01 8.59
N TRP A 199 16.74 -7.09 7.81
CA TRP A 199 16.06 -8.34 8.12
C TRP A 199 16.89 -9.56 7.75
N ALA A 200 16.59 -10.66 8.44
CA ALA A 200 17.18 -11.97 8.23
C ALA A 200 16.16 -13.07 8.59
N ASP A 201 16.43 -14.29 8.13
CA ASP A 201 15.57 -15.44 8.33
C ASP A 201 16.22 -16.43 9.32
N PHE A 202 15.40 -17.03 10.18
CA PHE A 202 15.82 -18.00 11.19
C PHE A 202 15.10 -19.33 10.96
N VAL A 203 15.82 -20.45 11.05
CA VAL A 203 15.24 -21.81 11.00
C VAL A 203 15.30 -22.47 12.36
N GLY A 204 14.35 -23.35 12.66
CA GLY A 204 14.28 -24.02 13.97
C GLY A 204 13.74 -23.12 15.08
N SER A 205 13.12 -21.98 14.73
CA SER A 205 12.44 -21.11 15.67
C SER A 205 11.16 -21.74 16.23
N THR A 206 10.68 -21.20 17.35
CA THR A 206 9.45 -21.66 18.00
C THR A 206 8.26 -21.52 17.05
N PRO A 207 7.56 -22.62 16.68
CA PRO A 207 6.37 -22.53 15.84
C PRO A 207 5.31 -21.63 16.50
N SER A 208 4.79 -20.68 15.73
CA SER A 208 3.84 -19.70 16.24
C SER A 208 2.91 -19.24 15.12
N PRO A 209 1.60 -19.04 15.37
CA PRO A 209 0.69 -18.41 14.41
C PRO A 209 0.72 -16.88 14.50
N GLN A 210 1.67 -16.32 15.25
CA GLN A 210 1.70 -14.91 15.64
C GLN A 210 2.62 -14.08 14.74
N MET A 211 2.10 -12.94 14.28
CA MET A 211 2.89 -11.80 13.87
C MET A 211 3.24 -10.95 15.10
N LEU A 212 4.51 -10.63 15.28
CA LEU A 212 5.02 -9.78 16.35
C LEU A 212 5.48 -8.44 15.79
N SER A 213 5.05 -7.35 16.43
CA SER A 213 5.53 -5.98 16.18
C SER A 213 5.88 -5.32 17.50
N ILE A 214 7.09 -4.78 17.62
CA ILE A 214 7.61 -4.14 18.82
C ILE A 214 8.06 -2.73 18.48
N ARG A 215 7.76 -1.77 19.34
CA ARG A 215 8.43 -0.47 19.41
C ARG A 215 8.88 -0.21 20.83
N THR A 216 10.16 0.06 21.00
CA THR A 216 10.77 0.47 22.26
C THR A 216 11.58 1.74 22.01
N GLY A 217 11.12 2.85 22.57
CA GLY A 217 11.60 4.18 22.24
C GLY A 217 11.38 4.49 20.77
N ASP A 218 12.47 4.70 20.04
CA ASP A 218 12.46 4.98 18.60
C ASP A 218 13.06 3.84 17.76
N PHE A 219 13.27 2.68 18.38
CA PHE A 219 13.60 1.42 17.71
C PHE A 219 12.33 0.59 17.51
N GLN A 220 12.33 -0.18 16.43
CA GLN A 220 11.24 -1.09 16.10
C GLN A 220 11.75 -2.44 15.66
N TRP A 221 10.95 -3.47 15.89
CA TRP A 221 11.19 -4.83 15.46
C TRP A 221 9.91 -5.44 14.92
N ALA A 222 10.06 -6.36 13.98
CA ALA A 222 8.97 -7.22 13.55
C ALA A 222 9.47 -8.65 13.39
N ALA A 223 8.62 -9.62 13.70
CA ALA A 223 8.91 -11.01 13.42
C ALA A 223 7.63 -11.75 13.02
N TYR A 224 7.73 -12.58 12.00
CA TYR A 224 6.60 -13.36 11.50
C TYR A 224 7.11 -14.65 10.83
N PRO A 225 6.45 -15.79 11.10
CA PRO A 225 6.70 -17.03 10.37
C PRO A 225 6.38 -16.84 8.88
N SER A 226 7.19 -17.43 8.00
CA SER A 226 7.05 -17.40 6.54
C SER A 226 7.14 -18.82 5.94
N ASP A 227 6.98 -18.92 4.63
CA ASP A 227 7.24 -20.12 3.83
C ASP A 227 8.61 -20.76 4.10
N ALA A 228 8.75 -22.04 3.75
CA ALA A 228 9.91 -22.86 4.05
C ALA A 228 10.23 -23.01 5.56
N GLY A 229 9.28 -22.70 6.44
CA GLY A 229 9.40 -22.90 7.88
C GLY A 229 10.40 -21.95 8.55
N VAL A 230 10.65 -20.78 7.95
CA VAL A 230 11.52 -19.75 8.53
C VAL A 230 10.73 -18.74 9.36
N LEU A 231 11.38 -18.14 10.35
CA LEU A 231 10.94 -16.92 11.01
C LEU A 231 11.72 -15.75 10.40
N THR A 232 11.04 -14.85 9.71
CA THR A 232 11.66 -13.60 9.26
C THR A 232 11.67 -12.60 10.40
N VAL A 233 12.83 -12.04 10.71
CA VAL A 233 13.06 -11.05 11.77
C VAL A 233 13.59 -9.77 11.14
N ALA A 234 12.92 -8.65 11.41
CA ALA A 234 13.32 -7.32 10.97
C ALA A 234 13.64 -6.44 12.18
N VAL A 235 14.73 -5.67 12.08
CA VAL A 235 15.09 -4.58 12.98
C VAL A 235 14.98 -3.27 12.21
N VAL A 236 14.42 -2.25 12.86
CA VAL A 236 14.09 -0.97 12.23
C VAL A 236 14.59 0.18 13.12
N PRO A 237 15.90 0.47 13.11
CA PRO A 237 16.50 1.50 13.95
C PRO A 237 16.32 2.91 13.35
N PRO A 238 16.49 3.96 14.17
CA PRO A 238 16.49 5.34 13.68
C PRO A 238 17.76 5.66 12.89
N MET A 239 17.67 6.53 11.88
CA MET A 239 18.80 6.91 11.02
C MET A 239 20.03 7.44 11.78
N ARG A 240 19.86 8.05 12.97
CA ARG A 240 20.98 8.58 13.75
C ARG A 240 21.99 7.51 14.20
N VAL A 241 21.60 6.23 14.27
CA VAL A 241 22.51 5.14 14.64
C VAL A 241 23.06 4.40 13.41
N TYR A 242 22.75 4.86 12.19
CA TYR A 242 23.10 4.16 10.95
C TYR A 242 24.62 4.02 10.77
N GLU A 243 25.39 5.09 10.98
CA GLU A 243 26.86 5.04 10.83
C GLU A 243 27.49 4.02 11.79
N GLN A 244 27.01 3.98 13.04
CA GLN A 244 27.45 3.00 14.02
C GLN A 244 27.03 1.58 13.62
N PHE A 245 25.78 1.38 13.21
CA PHE A 245 25.26 0.09 12.75
C PHE A 245 26.09 -0.46 11.58
N MET A 246 26.54 0.41 10.67
CA MET A 246 27.30 0.01 9.49
C MET A 246 28.77 -0.34 9.75
N THR A 247 29.30 -0.09 10.97
CA THR A 247 30.65 -0.55 11.34
C THR A 247 30.76 -2.07 11.32
N ASP A 248 29.72 -2.75 11.80
CA ASP A 248 29.50 -4.18 11.65
C ASP A 248 27.99 -4.46 11.60
N PRO A 249 27.40 -4.50 10.39
CA PRO A 249 25.96 -4.70 10.22
C PRO A 249 25.48 -6.05 10.76
N VAL A 250 26.35 -7.06 10.79
CA VAL A 250 25.98 -8.41 11.25
C VAL A 250 25.90 -8.41 12.76
N ALA A 251 26.98 -7.98 13.43
CA ALA A 251 26.99 -7.90 14.89
C ALA A 251 25.96 -6.90 15.43
N SER A 252 25.77 -5.77 14.76
CA SER A 252 24.77 -4.76 15.16
C SER A 252 23.34 -5.27 15.02
N PHE A 253 23.05 -6.04 13.97
CA PHE A 253 21.76 -6.72 13.82
C PHE A 253 21.54 -7.73 14.94
N ASP A 254 22.52 -8.61 15.18
CA ASP A 254 22.43 -9.65 16.20
C ASP A 254 22.25 -9.02 17.61
N GLN A 255 22.95 -7.92 17.93
CA GLN A 255 22.77 -7.18 19.17
C GLN A 255 21.35 -6.61 19.36
N LEU A 256 20.75 -6.07 18.30
CA LEU A 256 19.38 -5.55 18.35
C LEU A 256 18.35 -6.68 18.45
N VAL A 257 18.62 -7.84 17.87
CA VAL A 257 17.77 -9.03 18.06
C VAL A 257 17.83 -9.48 19.53
N GLU A 258 19.01 -9.44 20.15
CA GLU A 258 19.20 -9.82 21.54
C GLU A 258 18.58 -8.85 22.56
N SER A 259 18.36 -7.58 22.18
CA SER A 259 17.87 -6.56 23.10
C SER A 259 16.39 -6.69 23.48
N GLU A 260 15.60 -7.46 22.72
CA GLU A 260 14.15 -7.60 22.92
C GLU A 260 13.78 -9.03 23.33
N GLU A 261 13.36 -9.21 24.58
CA GLU A 261 12.96 -10.54 25.11
C GLU A 261 11.82 -11.19 24.30
N PRO A 262 10.74 -10.48 23.92
CA PRO A 262 9.66 -11.10 23.15
C PRO A 262 10.12 -11.68 21.82
N LEU A 263 11.12 -11.04 21.19
CA LEU A 263 11.72 -11.49 19.96
C LEU A 263 12.61 -12.71 20.17
N ARG A 264 13.47 -12.69 21.19
CA ARG A 264 14.30 -13.85 21.57
C ARG A 264 13.45 -15.08 21.90
N SER A 265 12.33 -14.90 22.60
CA SER A 265 11.41 -15.99 22.93
C SER A 265 10.74 -16.60 21.69
N LEU A 266 10.47 -15.80 20.66
CA LEU A 266 9.96 -16.29 19.38
C LEU A 266 11.05 -17.01 18.55
N ILE A 267 12.28 -16.48 18.57
CA ILE A 267 13.42 -17.10 17.90
C ILE A 267 13.79 -18.44 18.55
N GLY A 268 13.76 -18.54 19.89
CA GLY A 268 14.14 -19.74 20.63
C GLY A 268 15.56 -20.20 20.31
N ASP A 269 15.72 -21.48 20.00
CA ASP A 269 16.99 -22.08 19.53
C ASP A 269 17.25 -21.88 18.02
N GLY A 270 16.46 -21.01 17.39
CA GLY A 270 16.52 -20.77 15.95
C GLY A 270 17.86 -20.19 15.49
N ILE A 271 18.29 -20.61 14.30
CA ILE A 271 19.59 -20.23 13.74
C ILE A 271 19.36 -19.34 12.52
N ARG A 272 20.00 -18.17 12.49
CA ARG A 272 19.98 -17.25 11.35
C ARG A 272 20.62 -17.91 10.11
N THR A 273 19.89 -17.97 9.00
CA THR A 273 20.31 -18.69 7.77
C THR A 273 20.97 -17.80 6.73
N ASN A 274 20.73 -16.50 6.78
CA ASN A 274 21.26 -15.54 5.83
C ASN A 274 21.90 -14.33 6.50
N ARG A 275 22.77 -13.65 5.77
CA ARG A 275 23.30 -12.35 6.19
C ARG A 275 22.14 -11.35 6.26
N PRO A 276 22.05 -10.48 7.29
CA PRO A 276 21.05 -9.43 7.34
C PRO A 276 21.17 -8.53 6.11
N ARG A 277 20.03 -8.27 5.47
CA ARG A 277 19.91 -7.41 4.29
C ARG A 277 19.02 -6.23 4.65
N GLY A 278 19.29 -5.06 4.09
CA GLY A 278 18.55 -3.87 4.49
C GLY A 278 18.52 -2.74 3.47
N THR A 279 17.59 -1.82 3.70
CA THR A 279 17.43 -0.58 2.94
C THR A 279 17.46 0.61 3.89
N ILE A 280 17.85 1.76 3.35
CA ILE A 280 18.02 3.02 4.09
C ILE A 280 17.05 4.08 3.57
N ALA A 281 16.80 5.09 4.42
CA ALA A 281 16.19 6.37 4.06
C ALA A 281 15.00 6.23 3.10
N LEU A 282 13.98 5.50 3.56
CA LEU A 282 12.77 5.24 2.80
C LEU A 282 11.87 6.48 2.78
N ASP A 283 12.28 7.49 2.00
CA ASP A 283 11.49 8.71 1.79
C ASP A 283 10.09 8.38 1.29
N SER A 284 9.09 8.82 2.04
CA SER A 284 7.69 8.67 1.69
C SER A 284 7.27 9.79 0.75
N PHE A 285 6.39 9.47 -0.22
CA PHE A 285 5.86 10.46 -1.15
C PHE A 285 4.52 10.03 -1.76
N PHE A 286 3.75 11.01 -2.20
CA PHE A 286 2.80 10.85 -3.30
C PHE A 286 3.46 11.33 -4.60
N ARG A 287 3.05 10.75 -5.72
CA ARG A 287 3.42 11.18 -7.07
C ARG A 287 2.18 11.35 -7.91
N GLU A 288 2.19 12.29 -8.86
CA GLU A 288 1.09 12.43 -9.83
C GLU A 288 0.74 11.06 -10.42
N ALA A 289 -0.51 10.62 -10.23
CA ALA A 289 -0.89 9.24 -10.52
C ALA A 289 -1.24 9.02 -11.98
N ALA A 290 -1.52 10.08 -12.73
CA ALA A 290 -2.06 9.97 -14.07
C ALA A 290 -1.79 11.22 -14.90
N GLY A 291 -1.74 11.01 -16.21
CA GLY A 291 -1.74 12.05 -17.23
C GLY A 291 -2.21 11.47 -18.56
N PRO A 292 -2.09 12.22 -19.66
CA PRO A 292 -2.59 11.79 -20.96
C PRO A 292 -1.95 10.47 -21.42
N GLY A 293 -2.74 9.38 -21.39
CA GLY A 293 -2.32 8.04 -21.82
C GLY A 293 -1.47 7.26 -20.81
N TRP A 294 -1.33 7.74 -19.56
CA TRP A 294 -0.52 7.06 -18.57
C TRP A 294 -1.07 7.11 -17.15
N CYS A 295 -0.76 6.08 -16.36
CA CYS A 295 -1.10 6.00 -14.94
C CYS A 295 0.01 5.31 -14.13
N LEU A 296 0.07 5.52 -12.80
CA LEU A 296 1.01 4.89 -11.88
C LEU A 296 0.26 4.22 -10.73
N VAL A 297 0.62 2.97 -10.41
CA VAL A 297 0.03 2.15 -9.35
C VAL A 297 1.09 1.55 -8.42
N GLY A 298 0.69 1.21 -7.20
CA GLY A 298 1.61 0.73 -6.17
C GLY A 298 2.67 1.77 -5.82
N ASP A 299 3.87 1.30 -5.49
CA ASP A 299 4.99 2.16 -5.07
C ASP A 299 5.46 3.13 -6.17
N ALA A 300 5.09 2.90 -7.44
CA ALA A 300 5.39 3.83 -8.52
C ALA A 300 4.66 5.17 -8.36
N GLY A 301 3.45 5.13 -7.78
CA GLY A 301 2.59 6.28 -7.59
C GLY A 301 2.56 6.82 -6.15
N VAL A 302 2.66 5.96 -5.14
CA VAL A 302 2.66 6.34 -3.72
C VAL A 302 3.52 5.36 -2.95
N PHE A 303 4.47 5.87 -2.17
CA PHE A 303 5.26 5.08 -1.25
C PHE A 303 5.18 5.67 0.15
N LYS A 304 5.00 4.82 1.16
CA LYS A 304 4.98 5.22 2.57
C LYS A 304 5.89 4.32 3.39
N ASP A 305 6.30 4.79 4.57
CA ASP A 305 7.08 4.01 5.52
C ASP A 305 6.44 2.63 5.76
N PRO A 306 7.21 1.53 5.68
CA PRO A 306 6.66 0.17 5.74
C PRO A 306 6.32 -0.28 7.17
N VAL A 307 6.41 0.57 8.19
CA VAL A 307 6.08 0.28 9.60
C VAL A 307 4.71 -0.40 9.79
N LEU A 308 3.73 -0.13 8.93
CA LEU A 308 2.41 -0.76 9.00
C LEU A 308 2.30 -2.08 8.21
N GLY A 309 3.30 -2.43 7.40
CA GLY A 309 3.29 -3.64 6.56
C GLY A 309 2.25 -3.61 5.43
N GLN A 310 1.86 -2.43 4.94
CA GLN A 310 0.71 -2.26 4.04
C GLN A 310 1.02 -2.30 2.54
N GLY A 311 2.29 -2.24 2.13
CA GLY A 311 2.63 -2.00 0.72
C GLY A 311 2.06 -3.02 -0.28
N ILE A 312 2.02 -4.31 0.08
CA ILE A 312 1.42 -5.36 -0.77
C ILE A 312 -0.11 -5.16 -0.87
N GLY A 313 -0.77 -4.90 0.25
CA GLY A 313 -2.21 -4.62 0.28
C GLY A 313 -2.57 -3.36 -0.51
N ASP A 314 -1.80 -2.28 -0.37
CA ASP A 314 -2.00 -1.04 -1.15
C ASP A 314 -1.79 -1.26 -2.65
N ALA A 315 -0.84 -2.11 -3.03
CA ALA A 315 -0.60 -2.46 -4.43
C ALA A 315 -1.84 -3.15 -5.02
N PHE A 316 -2.35 -4.18 -4.36
CA PHE A 316 -3.57 -4.88 -4.78
C PHE A 316 -4.79 -3.97 -4.82
N ARG A 317 -4.99 -3.18 -3.75
CA ARG A 317 -6.08 -2.20 -3.62
C ARG A 317 -6.07 -1.17 -4.75
N GLN A 318 -4.90 -0.67 -5.13
CA GLN A 318 -4.77 0.26 -6.26
C GLN A 318 -5.05 -0.43 -7.60
N SER A 319 -4.59 -1.67 -7.79
CA SER A 319 -4.85 -2.44 -9.01
C SER A 319 -6.35 -2.67 -9.22
N SER A 320 -7.08 -3.17 -8.22
CA SER A 320 -8.53 -3.37 -8.35
C SER A 320 -9.30 -2.09 -8.57
N ALA A 321 -8.91 -1.01 -7.88
CA ALA A 321 -9.57 0.27 -8.08
C ALA A 321 -9.36 0.81 -9.49
N LEU A 322 -8.12 0.75 -10.03
CA LEU A 322 -7.87 1.19 -11.39
C LEU A 322 -8.63 0.32 -12.40
N ALA A 323 -8.65 -1.01 -12.23
CA ALA A 323 -9.44 -1.90 -13.06
C ALA A 323 -10.93 -1.50 -13.05
N GLY A 324 -11.50 -1.23 -11.87
CA GLY A 324 -12.89 -0.76 -11.72
C GLY A 324 -13.16 0.61 -12.35
N PHE A 325 -12.21 1.55 -12.30
CA PHE A 325 -12.36 2.85 -12.99
C PHE A 325 -12.27 2.73 -14.52
N LEU A 326 -11.61 1.67 -15.03
CA LEU A 326 -11.48 1.39 -16.46
C LEU A 326 -12.56 0.44 -16.99
N ASP A 327 -13.40 -0.12 -16.10
CA ASP A 327 -14.50 -1.00 -16.50
C ASP A 327 -15.50 -0.25 -17.38
N GLY A 328 -15.89 -0.88 -18.50
CA GLY A 328 -16.74 -0.28 -19.52
C GLY A 328 -16.17 0.93 -20.27
N VAL A 329 -14.96 1.42 -19.96
CA VAL A 329 -14.36 2.57 -20.65
C VAL A 329 -13.89 2.19 -22.06
N ASP A 330 -14.32 2.92 -23.08
CA ASP A 330 -13.80 2.78 -24.45
C ASP A 330 -12.38 3.35 -24.53
N LEU A 331 -11.37 2.47 -24.53
CA LEU A 331 -9.96 2.85 -24.54
C LEU A 331 -9.51 3.52 -25.85
N SER A 332 -10.32 3.45 -26.92
CA SER A 332 -10.07 4.21 -28.15
C SER A 332 -10.41 5.70 -28.02
N ARG A 333 -11.11 6.09 -26.95
CA ARG A 333 -11.51 7.48 -26.66
C ARG A 333 -10.62 8.08 -25.58
N SER A 334 -9.56 8.77 -26.01
CA SER A 334 -8.57 9.40 -25.11
C SER A 334 -9.17 10.19 -23.95
N GLN A 335 -10.22 10.99 -24.20
CA GLN A 335 -10.87 11.79 -23.16
C GLN A 335 -11.57 10.94 -22.09
N ALA A 336 -12.18 9.81 -22.47
CA ALA A 336 -12.82 8.91 -21.53
C ALA A 336 -11.78 8.20 -20.65
N VAL A 337 -10.67 7.77 -21.26
CA VAL A 337 -9.52 7.21 -20.53
C VAL A 337 -8.99 8.23 -19.53
N ASP A 338 -8.65 9.44 -19.98
CA ASP A 338 -8.04 10.46 -19.12
C ASP A 338 -8.98 10.85 -17.96
N HIS A 339 -10.29 10.91 -18.22
CA HIS A 339 -11.27 11.14 -17.15
C HIS A 339 -11.27 10.02 -16.10
N ALA A 340 -11.29 8.76 -16.51
CA ALA A 340 -11.21 7.61 -15.61
C ALA A 340 -9.91 7.61 -14.78
N LEU A 341 -8.77 7.91 -15.41
CA LEU A 341 -7.48 7.97 -14.72
C LEU A 341 -7.42 9.12 -13.70
N LEU A 342 -8.03 10.26 -14.00
CA LEU A 342 -8.15 11.37 -13.05
C LEU A 342 -9.06 11.02 -11.86
N GLN A 343 -10.12 10.24 -12.08
CA GLN A 343 -10.97 9.73 -11.00
C GLN A 343 -10.21 8.74 -10.12
N PHE A 344 -9.46 7.82 -10.72
CA PHE A 344 -8.56 6.91 -10.01
C PHE A 344 -7.56 7.68 -9.15
N TRP A 345 -6.85 8.66 -9.72
CA TRP A 345 -5.89 9.48 -8.97
C TRP A 345 -6.54 10.11 -7.74
N ARG A 346 -7.67 10.80 -7.91
CA ARG A 346 -8.39 11.45 -6.80
C ARG A 346 -8.86 10.46 -5.73
N TRP A 347 -9.27 9.28 -6.15
CA TRP A 347 -9.62 8.20 -5.23
C TRP A 347 -8.38 7.73 -4.46
N ARG A 348 -7.28 7.39 -5.16
CA ARG A 348 -6.03 6.87 -4.58
C ARG A 348 -5.48 7.80 -3.50
N ASP A 349 -5.41 9.10 -3.80
CA ASP A 349 -4.92 10.08 -2.84
C ASP A 349 -5.79 10.11 -1.58
N ARG A 350 -7.10 10.21 -1.75
CA ARG A 350 -8.05 10.26 -0.63
C ARG A 350 -8.04 8.99 0.20
N ASP A 351 -7.95 7.83 -0.45
CA ASP A 351 -7.97 6.52 0.17
C ASP A 351 -6.69 6.28 0.98
N LEU A 352 -5.52 6.57 0.39
CA LEU A 352 -4.23 6.30 1.04
C LEU A 352 -3.76 7.39 2.03
N THR A 353 -4.35 8.60 2.02
CA THR A 353 -3.87 9.75 2.82
C THR A 353 -3.82 9.45 4.32
N ASP A 354 -4.84 8.80 4.88
CA ASP A 354 -4.90 8.54 6.33
C ASP A 354 -3.75 7.61 6.76
N MET A 355 -3.64 6.46 6.11
CA MET A 355 -2.58 5.49 6.40
C MET A 355 -1.18 6.03 6.06
N TYR A 356 -1.06 6.89 5.04
CA TYR A 356 0.20 7.55 4.71
C TYR A 356 0.71 8.41 5.88
N TRP A 357 -0.13 9.31 6.41
CA TRP A 357 0.29 10.17 7.51
C TRP A 357 0.43 9.40 8.82
N LEU A 358 -0.38 8.36 9.05
CA LEU A 358 -0.17 7.46 10.17
C LEU A 358 1.21 6.77 10.10
N ALA A 359 1.61 6.29 8.92
CA ALA A 359 2.92 5.66 8.73
C ALA A 359 4.06 6.66 8.97
N VAL A 360 3.95 7.89 8.44
CA VAL A 360 4.93 8.97 8.69
C VAL A 360 5.03 9.28 10.20
N ASP A 361 3.89 9.39 10.89
CA ASP A 361 3.88 9.66 12.33
C ASP A 361 4.45 8.50 13.15
N ALA A 362 4.13 7.27 12.75
CA ALA A 362 4.67 6.07 13.37
C ALA A 362 6.17 5.92 13.10
N ALA A 363 6.67 6.51 12.00
CA ALA A 363 8.08 6.60 11.62
C ALA A 363 8.89 7.65 12.42
N GLU A 364 8.23 8.65 13.02
CA GLU A 364 8.91 9.72 13.77
C GLU A 364 9.78 9.19 14.92
N GLN A 365 10.97 9.76 15.07
CA GLN A 365 11.97 9.39 16.09
C GLN A 365 11.64 9.90 17.50
N ARG A 366 10.65 9.30 18.16
CA ARG A 366 10.38 9.59 19.56
C ARG A 366 9.72 8.43 20.30
N SER A 367 10.10 8.27 21.56
CA SER A 367 9.31 7.49 22.52
C SER A 367 7.90 8.04 22.62
N LEU A 368 6.98 7.18 23.05
CA LEU A 368 5.66 7.64 23.41
C LEU A 368 5.77 8.69 24.52
N ASN A 369 5.10 9.83 24.32
CA ASN A 369 4.88 10.72 25.44
C ASN A 369 3.86 10.08 26.40
N ARG A 370 3.81 10.59 27.62
CA ARG A 370 2.97 10.02 28.68
C ARG A 370 1.48 9.99 28.37
N LEU A 371 0.99 10.91 27.53
CA LEU A 371 -0.39 10.90 27.09
C LEU A 371 -0.64 9.73 26.14
N GLU A 372 0.27 9.50 25.20
CA GLU A 372 0.19 8.32 24.33
C GLU A 372 0.30 7.03 25.13
N THR A 373 1.26 6.92 26.05
CA THR A 373 1.37 5.75 26.92
C THR A 373 0.05 5.49 27.65
N ALA A 374 -0.57 6.52 28.24
CA ALA A 374 -1.88 6.39 28.86
C ALA A 374 -2.98 6.01 27.86
N MET A 375 -2.97 6.57 26.64
CA MET A 375 -3.91 6.17 25.59
C MET A 375 -3.75 4.69 25.23
N PHE A 376 -2.53 4.23 24.95
CA PHE A 376 -2.26 2.83 24.62
C PHE A 376 -2.61 1.89 25.78
N SER A 377 -2.32 2.28 27.02
CA SER A 377 -2.74 1.52 28.20
C SER A 377 -4.27 1.36 28.26
N THR A 378 -5.04 2.41 27.95
CA THR A 378 -6.51 2.29 27.90
C THR A 378 -7.02 1.41 26.76
N LEU A 379 -6.22 1.17 25.71
CA LEU A 379 -6.61 0.23 24.65
C LEU A 379 -6.62 -1.21 25.16
N LYS A 380 -5.72 -1.56 26.09
CA LYS A 380 -5.67 -2.89 26.70
C LYS A 380 -7.02 -3.30 27.31
N ASP A 381 -7.70 -2.34 27.94
CA ASP A 381 -9.00 -2.55 28.59
C ASP A 381 -10.18 -2.35 27.64
N ASN A 382 -9.93 -1.98 26.37
CA ASN A 382 -10.93 -1.79 25.34
C ASN A 382 -10.67 -2.68 24.12
N ARG A 383 -11.21 -3.89 24.17
CA ARG A 383 -11.06 -4.91 23.11
C ARG A 383 -11.44 -4.41 21.71
N GLU A 384 -12.44 -3.54 21.59
CA GLU A 384 -12.82 -2.98 20.28
C GLU A 384 -11.71 -2.10 19.71
N LEU A 385 -11.20 -1.15 20.50
CA LEU A 385 -10.14 -0.25 20.04
C LEU A 385 -8.80 -0.95 19.89
N ALA A 386 -8.49 -1.94 20.73
CA ALA A 386 -7.32 -2.81 20.58
C ALA A 386 -7.37 -3.59 19.26
N HIS A 387 -8.51 -4.23 18.97
CA HIS A 387 -8.73 -4.90 17.69
C HIS A 387 -8.62 -3.93 16.50
N THR A 388 -9.25 -2.76 16.57
CA THR A 388 -9.13 -1.77 15.50
C THR A 388 -7.68 -1.34 15.27
N LEU A 389 -6.89 -1.13 16.34
CA LEU A 389 -5.48 -0.76 16.24
C LEU A 389 -4.60 -1.87 15.68
N ALA A 390 -4.75 -3.10 16.17
CA ALA A 390 -3.84 -4.20 15.86
C ALA A 390 -4.22 -4.96 14.57
N VAL A 391 -5.48 -4.90 14.15
CA VAL A 391 -6.01 -5.68 13.01
C VAL A 391 -6.57 -4.78 11.91
N GLU A 392 -7.56 -3.95 12.21
CA GLU A 392 -8.31 -3.23 11.15
C GLU A 392 -7.53 -2.08 10.51
N ILE A 393 -6.70 -1.37 11.29
CA ILE A 393 -5.85 -0.29 10.77
C ILE A 393 -4.74 -0.88 9.88
N PRO A 394 -3.95 -1.88 10.30
CA PRO A 394 -2.98 -2.53 9.42
C PRO A 394 -3.60 -3.11 8.15
N ALA A 395 -4.80 -3.69 8.22
CA ALA A 395 -5.54 -4.16 7.04
C ALA A 395 -6.25 -3.04 6.24
N HIS A 396 -6.09 -1.77 6.61
CA HIS A 396 -6.74 -0.64 5.94
C HIS A 396 -8.28 -0.78 5.82
N TRP A 397 -8.92 -1.44 6.79
CA TRP A 397 -10.39 -1.56 6.90
C TRP A 397 -11.00 -0.44 7.74
N SER A 398 -10.18 0.18 8.60
CA SER A 398 -10.59 1.27 9.47
C SER A 398 -9.62 2.45 9.39
N SER A 399 -10.19 3.65 9.50
CA SER A 399 -9.41 4.88 9.65
C SER A 399 -8.68 4.91 11.00
N SER A 400 -7.48 5.49 10.99
CA SER A 400 -6.67 5.72 12.19
C SER A 400 -7.42 6.57 13.22
N GLY A 401 -8.30 7.47 12.76
CA GLY A 401 -9.12 8.33 13.59
C GLY A 401 -10.14 7.59 14.48
N LYS A 402 -10.44 6.31 14.25
CA LYS A 402 -11.27 5.52 15.19
C LYS A 402 -10.55 5.27 16.51
N VAL A 403 -9.23 5.13 16.49
CA VAL A 403 -8.39 4.93 17.68
C VAL A 403 -7.86 6.27 18.16
N PHE A 404 -7.28 7.07 17.27
CA PHE A 404 -6.62 8.34 17.58
C PHE A 404 -7.60 9.52 17.52
N ASN A 405 -8.63 9.52 18.38
CA ASN A 405 -9.58 10.62 18.52
C ASN A 405 -9.68 11.19 19.93
N MET A 406 -10.42 12.30 20.04
CA MET A 406 -10.66 13.00 21.30
C MET A 406 -11.31 12.12 22.37
N ARG A 407 -12.21 11.20 22.01
CA ARG A 407 -12.87 10.33 23.01
C ARG A 407 -11.85 9.39 23.66
N THR A 408 -10.94 8.82 22.88
CA THR A 408 -9.84 8.00 23.40
C THR A 408 -8.90 8.82 24.28
N VAL A 409 -8.54 10.03 23.85
CA VAL A 409 -7.74 10.98 24.66
C VAL A 409 -8.43 11.28 26.00
N LEU A 410 -9.73 11.58 25.99
CA LEU A 410 -10.51 11.86 27.21
C LEU A 410 -10.60 10.64 28.12
N ARG A 411 -10.72 9.42 27.57
CA ARG A 411 -10.69 8.17 28.34
C ARG A 411 -9.36 7.90 29.01
N ALA A 412 -8.25 8.38 28.44
CA ALA A 412 -6.91 8.26 29.02
C ALA A 412 -6.63 9.25 30.17
N LEU A 413 -7.49 10.27 30.36
CA LEU A 413 -7.28 11.29 31.39
C LEU A 413 -7.20 10.76 32.84
N PRO A 414 -8.03 9.79 33.28
CA PRO A 414 -7.95 9.24 34.64
C PRO A 414 -6.62 8.51 34.91
N GLU A 415 -6.11 7.75 33.94
CA GLU A 415 -4.78 7.14 34.01
C GLU A 415 -3.67 8.19 34.04
N ALA A 416 -3.78 9.21 33.19
CA ALA A 416 -2.87 10.35 33.17
C ALA A 416 -2.84 11.11 34.51
N ARG A 417 -3.94 11.15 35.27
CA ARG A 417 -4.01 11.76 36.61
C ARG A 417 -3.28 10.96 37.69
N ARG A 418 -3.04 9.65 37.49
CA ARG A 418 -2.22 8.83 38.40
C ARG A 418 -0.72 9.13 38.28
N LEU A 419 -0.31 9.92 37.30
CA LEU A 419 1.07 10.36 37.11
C LEU A 419 1.44 11.51 38.08
N PRO A 420 2.72 11.63 38.51
CA PRO A 420 3.14 12.66 39.48
C PRO A 420 2.83 14.09 39.03
N ARG A 421 2.48 15.01 39.95
CA ARG A 421 1.99 16.39 39.68
C ARG A 421 2.82 17.20 38.66
N ARG A 422 4.15 17.12 38.70
CA ARG A 422 5.03 17.79 37.72
C ARG A 422 4.74 17.37 36.27
N HIS A 423 4.22 16.17 36.08
CA HIS A 423 3.89 15.60 34.78
C HIS A 423 2.43 15.87 34.38
N GLN A 424 1.53 16.14 35.33
CA GLN A 424 0.14 16.56 35.03
C GLN A 424 0.11 17.91 34.29
N GLN A 425 0.99 18.83 34.65
CA GLN A 425 1.14 20.12 33.95
C GLN A 425 1.71 19.94 32.53
N THR A 426 2.67 19.02 32.35
CA THR A 426 3.19 18.63 31.02
C THR A 426 2.11 17.95 30.17
N LEU A 427 1.25 17.12 30.78
CA LEU A 427 0.15 16.44 30.10
C LEU A 427 -0.89 17.42 29.59
N VAL A 428 -1.28 18.43 30.36
CA VAL A 428 -2.18 19.51 29.88
C VAL A 428 -1.54 20.25 28.71
N ARG A 429 -0.24 20.57 28.78
CA ARG A 429 0.49 21.20 27.67
C ARG A 429 0.51 20.33 26.41
N ILE A 430 0.84 19.03 26.54
CA ILE A 430 0.85 18.05 25.44
C ILE A 430 -0.55 17.85 24.86
N LEU A 431 -1.59 17.82 25.71
CA LEU A 431 -2.98 17.70 25.27
C LEU A 431 -3.38 18.94 24.45
N CYS A 432 -3.02 20.14 24.90
CA CYS A 432 -3.23 21.38 24.15
C CYS A 432 -2.40 21.42 22.86
N GLU A 433 -1.16 20.96 22.87
CA GLU A 433 -0.29 20.88 21.68
C GLU A 433 -0.82 19.85 20.68
N ARG A 434 -1.34 18.70 21.13
CA ARG A 434 -1.96 17.69 20.26
C ARG A 434 -3.33 18.09 19.76
N VAL A 435 -4.14 18.74 20.59
CA VAL A 435 -5.38 19.39 20.14
C VAL A 435 -5.03 20.43 19.08
N ALA A 436 -3.98 21.24 19.29
CA ALA A 436 -3.51 22.20 18.31
C ALA A 436 -2.91 21.54 17.06
N LEU A 437 -2.22 20.41 17.17
CA LEU A 437 -1.65 19.66 16.05
C LEU A 437 -2.73 18.92 15.26
N GLN A 438 -3.69 18.29 15.93
CA GLN A 438 -4.84 17.64 15.30
C GLN A 438 -5.74 18.71 14.66
N LEU A 439 -6.03 19.83 15.34
CA LEU A 439 -6.70 20.96 14.73
C LEU A 439 -5.87 21.53 13.58
N ARG A 440 -4.54 21.63 13.69
CA ARG A 440 -3.69 22.05 12.57
C ARG A 440 -3.70 21.04 11.46
N ARG A 441 -3.78 19.73 11.71
CA ARG A 441 -3.85 18.67 10.69
C ARG A 441 -5.21 18.59 10.06
N ASP A 442 -6.29 18.77 10.80
CA ASP A 442 -7.66 18.87 10.32
C ASP A 442 -7.85 20.19 9.56
N LEU A 443 -7.30 21.30 10.06
CA LEU A 443 -7.26 22.58 9.37
C LEU A 443 -6.34 22.55 8.17
N SER A 444 -5.20 21.85 8.23
CA SER A 444 -4.26 21.64 7.11
C SER A 444 -4.82 20.66 6.11
N ALA A 445 -5.58 19.65 6.51
CA ALA A 445 -6.32 18.75 5.63
C ALA A 445 -7.52 19.49 5.06
N ALA A 446 -8.15 20.41 5.78
CA ALA A 446 -9.23 21.27 5.27
C ALA A 446 -8.69 22.40 4.35
N THR A 447 -7.52 22.98 4.65
CA THR A 447 -6.85 23.97 3.78
C THR A 447 -6.11 23.31 2.63
N ARG A 448 -5.59 22.08 2.78
CA ARG A 448 -5.09 21.24 1.67
C ARG A 448 -6.24 20.62 0.88
N ARG A 449 -7.43 20.36 1.43
CA ARG A 449 -8.68 20.13 0.67
C ARG A 449 -9.16 21.40 -0.04
N ARG A 450 -8.75 22.59 0.43
CA ARG A 450 -8.97 23.89 -0.25
C ARG A 450 -7.89 24.24 -1.29
N LYS A 451 -6.66 23.74 -1.13
CA LYS A 451 -5.53 23.89 -2.09
C LYS A 451 -5.44 22.75 -3.10
N LEU A 452 -5.98 21.58 -2.77
CA LEU A 452 -6.51 20.58 -3.68
C LEU A 452 -7.96 20.96 -3.99
N ARG A 453 -8.17 22.19 -4.45
CA ARG A 453 -9.27 22.39 -5.39
C ARG A 453 -8.99 21.43 -6.55
N PRO A 454 -10.02 20.76 -7.10
CA PRO A 454 -9.88 20.15 -8.41
C PRO A 454 -9.17 21.16 -9.31
N LEU A 455 -8.33 20.72 -10.26
CA LEU A 455 -8.32 21.43 -11.54
C LEU A 455 -9.78 21.41 -11.99
N THR A 456 -10.51 22.48 -11.69
CA THR A 456 -11.82 22.74 -12.23
C THR A 456 -11.59 23.07 -13.70
N VAL A 457 -12.53 22.65 -14.55
CA VAL A 457 -12.55 22.90 -15.99
C VAL A 457 -12.83 24.39 -16.24
N SER A 458 -11.95 25.25 -15.74
CA SER A 458 -12.14 26.70 -15.76
C SER A 458 -10.80 27.44 -15.74
N ASP A 459 -9.78 26.89 -16.42
CA ASP A 459 -8.78 27.71 -17.10
C ASP A 459 -9.09 27.61 -18.61
N PRO A 460 -9.17 28.74 -19.34
CA PRO A 460 -9.91 28.80 -20.60
C PRO A 460 -9.09 28.20 -21.73
N VAL A 461 -9.36 26.94 -22.08
CA VAL A 461 -9.19 26.49 -23.47
C VAL A 461 -10.58 26.49 -24.06
N GLY A 462 -10.88 27.56 -24.81
CA GLY A 462 -12.18 27.78 -25.42
C GLY A 462 -12.55 26.62 -26.33
N LEU A 463 -13.74 26.07 -26.09
CA LEU A 463 -14.54 25.31 -27.05
C LEU A 463 -15.97 25.22 -26.48
N GLU A 464 -16.89 25.91 -27.14
CA GLU A 464 -18.34 25.82 -26.91
C GLU A 464 -18.80 24.36 -26.98
N LEU A 465 -19.51 23.90 -25.95
CA LEU A 465 -20.27 22.65 -25.98
C LEU A 465 -21.70 22.92 -25.54
N LEU A 466 -22.62 22.60 -26.46
CA LEU A 466 -24.04 22.45 -26.25
C LEU A 466 -24.31 21.50 -25.09
N ALA A 467 -25.16 21.95 -24.17
CA ALA A 467 -25.64 21.19 -23.03
C ALA A 467 -26.49 20.00 -23.47
N VAL A 468 -26.22 18.84 -22.87
CA VAL A 468 -27.19 17.75 -22.75
C VAL A 468 -27.19 17.33 -21.29
N GLU A 469 -28.29 17.61 -20.60
CA GLU A 469 -28.57 17.15 -19.24
C GLU A 469 -28.90 15.66 -19.23
N VAL A 470 -28.35 14.91 -18.27
CA VAL A 470 -28.82 13.57 -17.92
C VAL A 470 -29.36 13.62 -16.49
N PRO A 471 -30.62 13.21 -16.22
CA PRO A 471 -31.19 13.25 -14.88
C PRO A 471 -30.72 12.04 -14.05
N LEU A 472 -30.39 12.32 -12.79
CA LEU A 472 -30.16 11.35 -11.72
C LEU A 472 -31.50 11.01 -11.07
N GLU A 473 -32.03 9.80 -11.27
CA GLU A 473 -33.04 9.25 -10.37
C GLU A 473 -33.02 7.71 -10.26
N VAL A 474 -33.03 7.29 -8.98
CA VAL A 474 -33.56 6.04 -8.37
C VAL A 474 -32.87 4.68 -8.60
N ALA A 475 -32.33 4.11 -7.52
CA ALA A 475 -32.77 2.82 -6.95
C ALA A 475 -32.27 2.62 -5.51
N LYS A 476 -33.18 2.82 -4.54
CA LYS A 476 -33.17 2.25 -3.18
C LYS A 476 -34.26 1.17 -3.13
N SER A 477 -34.09 0.17 -2.25
CA SER A 477 -34.89 -1.06 -2.01
C SER A 477 -34.56 -2.17 -3.02
N GLU A 478 -34.26 -3.41 -2.63
CA GLU A 478 -34.90 -4.27 -1.63
C GLU A 478 -33.90 -5.11 -0.81
N ILE A 479 -34.05 -5.13 0.52
CA ILE A 479 -33.61 -6.23 1.39
C ILE A 479 -34.83 -6.58 2.25
N GLN A 480 -35.52 -7.66 1.91
CA GLN A 480 -36.52 -8.29 2.77
C GLN A 480 -35.82 -9.36 3.64
N ALA A 481 -35.98 -9.23 4.96
CA ALA A 481 -35.61 -10.25 5.93
C ALA A 481 -36.69 -11.36 5.98
N PRO A 482 -36.33 -12.63 6.22
CA PRO A 482 -37.31 -13.71 6.34
C PRO A 482 -38.00 -13.67 7.72
N ALA A 483 -39.32 -13.91 7.70
CA ALA A 483 -40.15 -14.01 8.88
C ALA A 483 -39.85 -15.31 9.67
N HIS A 484 -39.64 -15.17 10.97
CA HIS A 484 -39.64 -16.27 11.93
C HIS A 484 -41.07 -16.79 12.14
N GLY A 485 -41.25 -18.10 11.97
CA GLY A 485 -42.43 -18.83 12.44
C GLY A 485 -42.28 -19.19 13.92
N GLU A 486 -43.34 -18.97 14.69
CA GLU A 486 -43.53 -19.47 16.06
C GLU A 486 -43.96 -20.95 16.09
N PRO A 487 -43.79 -21.65 17.23
CA PRO A 487 -43.82 -23.10 17.29
C PRO A 487 -45.20 -23.70 17.57
N GLN A 488 -45.43 -24.90 17.01
CA GLN A 488 -46.26 -25.95 17.61
C GLN A 488 -45.42 -27.22 17.77
#